data_AF-A0A1A8A7G2-F1
#
_entry.id   AF-A0A1A8A7G2-F1
#
_cell.length_a   1.000
_cell.length_b   1.000
_cell.length_c   1.000
_cell.angle_alpha   90.00
_cell.angle_beta   90.00
_cell.angle_gamma   90.00
#
_symmetry.space_group_name_H-M   'P 1'
#
loop_
_entity.id
_entity.type
_entity.pdbx_description
1 polymer ?
#
loop_
_entity_poly.entity_id
_entity_poly.type
_entity_poly.pdbx_seq_one_letter_code
_entity_poly.pdbx_strand_id
1 'polypeptide(L)'
;MDSRIGFIVLFCLIGLTCAEPVRFLDCGSTSGKVIGVDINPCPTQPCQLHKGDAYSVNVTFSSGVETSKSTAVVHGIVAGVPLPFPIPEDDGCKCGIQCPIQKDNTYHYLNTLSVKAEYPAIKVVVEWELRDASSSDLFCIKFPVQIVS
;
A
#
# COMPACT_ATOMS: atom_id res chain seq x y z
N MET A 1 -24.85 53.91 -17.55
CA MET A 1 -25.19 52.49 -17.31
C MET A 1 -24.94 51.74 -18.60
N ASP A 2 -24.07 50.73 -18.59
CA ASP A 2 -24.47 49.38 -19.00
C ASP A 2 -23.38 48.39 -18.62
N SER A 3 -23.74 47.55 -17.65
CA SER A 3 -22.91 46.53 -17.01
C SER A 3 -22.78 45.31 -17.91
N ARG A 4 -21.56 44.91 -18.28
CA ARG A 4 -21.25 43.51 -18.63
C ARG A 4 -19.84 43.12 -18.20
N ILE A 5 -19.60 43.13 -16.90
CA ILE A 5 -18.49 42.38 -16.28
C ILE A 5 -18.98 40.92 -16.20
N GLY A 6 -18.60 40.11 -17.19
CA GLY A 6 -18.88 38.68 -17.21
C GLY A 6 -18.09 37.98 -16.10
N PHE A 7 -18.74 37.72 -14.99
CA PHE A 7 -18.19 36.96 -13.87
C PHE A 7 -18.23 35.46 -14.23
N ILE A 8 -17.15 34.94 -14.83
CA ILE A 8 -17.00 33.50 -15.06
C ILE A 8 -16.72 32.85 -13.71
N VAL A 9 -17.78 32.32 -13.07
CA VAL A 9 -17.64 31.43 -11.91
C VAL A 9 -17.22 30.06 -12.44
N LEU A 10 -15.91 29.80 -12.46
CA LEU A 10 -15.37 28.45 -12.70
C LEU A 10 -15.65 27.60 -11.45
N PHE A 11 -16.79 26.92 -11.44
CA PHE A 11 -17.14 25.95 -10.40
C PHE A 11 -16.27 24.70 -10.63
N CYS A 12 -15.08 24.66 -10.03
CA CYS A 12 -14.27 23.44 -9.96
C CYS A 12 -15.05 22.39 -9.17
N LEU A 13 -15.74 21.50 -9.87
CA LEU A 13 -16.20 20.22 -9.34
C LEU A 13 -14.95 19.38 -9.07
N ILE A 14 -14.33 19.60 -7.91
CA ILE A 14 -13.33 18.69 -7.38
C ILE A 14 -14.12 17.44 -7.00
N GLY A 15 -14.13 16.44 -7.87
CA GLY A 15 -14.71 15.14 -7.56
C GLY A 15 -14.00 14.60 -6.33
N LEU A 16 -14.70 14.50 -5.20
CA LEU A 16 -14.22 13.74 -4.05
C LEU A 16 -14.23 12.26 -4.47
N THR A 17 -13.10 11.78 -4.98
CA THR A 17 -12.88 10.34 -5.11
C THR A 17 -12.65 9.81 -3.69
N CYS A 18 -13.65 9.17 -3.12
CA CYS A 18 -13.49 8.42 -1.88
C CYS A 18 -12.52 7.27 -2.18
N ALA A 19 -11.28 7.33 -1.70
CA ALA A 19 -10.41 6.16 -1.71
C ALA A 19 -11.00 5.17 -0.69
N GLU A 20 -11.57 4.06 -1.19
CA GLU A 20 -12.03 2.98 -0.31
C GLU A 20 -10.83 2.12 0.11
N PRO A 21 -10.67 1.82 1.41
CA PRO A 21 -9.64 0.90 1.86
C PRO A 21 -9.72 -0.45 1.13
N VAL A 22 -8.56 -0.97 0.76
CA VAL A 22 -8.43 -2.27 0.09
C VAL A 22 -8.80 -3.39 1.06
N ARG A 23 -9.61 -4.34 0.59
CA ARG A 23 -9.91 -5.56 1.34
C ARG A 23 -8.68 -6.45 1.36
N PHE A 24 -8.25 -6.82 2.56
CA PHE A 24 -7.09 -7.68 2.78
C PHE A 24 -7.42 -8.83 3.74
N LEU A 25 -6.60 -9.87 3.70
CA LEU A 25 -6.55 -10.97 4.64
C LEU A 25 -5.28 -10.83 5.50
N ASP A 26 -5.40 -10.85 6.82
CA ASP A 26 -4.23 -10.96 7.70
C ASP A 26 -3.66 -12.38 7.59
N CYS A 27 -2.37 -12.48 7.28
CA CYS A 27 -1.68 -13.75 7.07
C CYS A 27 -0.76 -14.19 8.22
N GLY A 28 -0.67 -13.41 9.30
CA GLY A 28 0.23 -13.76 10.40
C GLY A 28 0.85 -12.59 11.16
N SER A 29 0.13 -11.48 11.35
CA SER A 29 0.63 -10.34 12.15
C SER A 29 0.79 -10.74 13.63
N THR A 30 1.99 -11.16 14.02
CA THR A 30 2.26 -11.75 15.36
C THR A 30 2.76 -10.72 16.37
N SER A 31 3.48 -9.69 15.93
CA SER A 31 4.02 -8.63 16.78
C SER A 31 3.32 -7.27 16.57
N GLY A 32 2.21 -7.25 15.85
CA GLY A 32 1.36 -6.08 15.65
C GLY A 32 -0.03 -6.43 15.13
N LYS A 33 -0.79 -5.41 14.72
CA LYS A 33 -2.15 -5.56 14.20
C LYS A 33 -2.39 -4.59 13.05
N VAL A 34 -2.91 -5.10 11.94
CA VAL A 34 -3.29 -4.29 10.78
C VAL A 34 -4.62 -3.59 11.03
N ILE A 35 -4.67 -2.30 10.69
CA ILE A 35 -5.87 -1.46 10.83
C ILE A 35 -6.49 -1.20 9.46
N GLY A 36 -5.67 -0.92 8.44
CA GLY A 36 -6.14 -0.59 7.10
C GLY A 36 -5.03 -0.68 6.05
N VAL A 37 -5.44 -0.88 4.80
CA VAL A 37 -4.58 -0.93 3.63
C VAL A 37 -5.18 -0.02 2.57
N ASP A 38 -4.43 0.94 2.07
CA ASP A 38 -4.84 1.84 1.01
C ASP A 38 -3.88 1.72 -0.16
N ILE A 39 -4.42 1.62 -1.37
CA ILE A 39 -3.66 1.60 -2.62
C ILE A 39 -4.20 2.72 -3.49
N ASN A 40 -3.32 3.60 -3.97
CA ASN A 40 -3.69 4.73 -4.80
C ASN A 40 -2.87 4.78 -6.09
N PRO A 41 -3.51 4.88 -7.26
CA PRO A 41 -4.96 4.82 -7.50
C PRO A 41 -5.53 3.39 -7.41
N CYS A 42 -6.73 3.22 -6.85
CA CYS A 42 -7.48 1.95 -6.89
C CYS A 42 -9.00 2.22 -6.84
N PRO A 43 -9.63 2.63 -7.97
CA PRO A 43 -11.04 2.98 -7.99
C PRO A 43 -11.98 1.76 -7.91
N THR A 44 -11.48 0.56 -8.21
CA THR A 44 -12.23 -0.70 -8.14
C THR A 44 -11.35 -1.80 -7.59
N GLN A 45 -11.94 -2.76 -6.87
CA GLN A 45 -11.24 -3.90 -6.29
C GLN A 45 -11.64 -5.21 -6.99
N PRO A 46 -10.70 -6.13 -7.30
CA PRO A 46 -9.25 -6.03 -7.06
C PRO A 46 -8.62 -4.90 -7.88
N CYS A 47 -7.61 -4.24 -7.32
CA CYS A 47 -6.98 -3.10 -7.95
C CYS A 47 -6.42 -3.48 -9.33
N GLN A 48 -6.81 -2.72 -10.36
CA GLN A 48 -6.25 -2.86 -11.70
C GLN A 48 -4.98 -2.01 -11.78
N LEU A 49 -3.84 -2.69 -11.84
CA LEU A 49 -2.54 -2.06 -11.92
C LEU A 49 -2.05 -2.04 -13.36
N HIS A 50 -1.99 -0.85 -13.95
CA HIS A 50 -1.53 -0.64 -15.31
C HIS A 50 -0.02 -0.73 -15.41
N LYS A 51 0.45 -1.34 -16.48
CA LYS A 51 1.88 -1.43 -16.80
C LYS A 51 2.44 -0.05 -17.11
N GLY A 52 3.63 0.21 -16.59
CA GLY A 52 4.32 1.50 -16.72
C GLY A 52 3.93 2.51 -15.63
N ASP A 53 2.82 2.28 -14.91
CA ASP A 53 2.34 3.19 -13.88
C ASP A 53 2.95 2.89 -12.50
N ALA A 54 2.85 3.88 -11.62
CA ALA A 54 3.27 3.80 -10.23
C ALA A 54 2.07 3.89 -9.29
N TYR A 55 2.09 3.06 -8.25
CA TYR A 55 1.03 2.98 -7.25
C TYR A 55 1.63 3.19 -5.87
N SER A 56 0.97 4.04 -5.07
CA SER A 56 1.31 4.25 -3.68
C SER A 56 0.52 3.29 -2.80
N VAL A 57 1.18 2.72 -1.80
CA VAL A 57 0.59 1.83 -0.80
C VAL A 57 0.81 2.44 0.57
N ASN A 58 -0.26 2.47 1.37
CA ASN A 58 -0.24 2.83 2.78
C ASN A 58 -0.81 1.67 3.59
N VAL A 59 0.00 1.10 4.49
CA VAL A 59 -0.48 0.13 5.47
C VAL A 59 -0.49 0.81 6.84
N THR A 60 -1.69 0.99 7.40
CA THR A 60 -1.88 1.48 8.76
C THR A 60 -1.89 0.28 9.70
N PHE A 61 -1.00 0.27 10.68
CA PHE A 61 -0.89 -0.82 11.66
C PHE A 61 -0.52 -0.29 13.04
N SER A 62 -0.89 -1.02 14.09
CA SER A 62 -0.43 -0.77 15.46
C SER A 62 0.64 -1.79 15.84
N SER A 63 1.75 -1.34 16.44
CA SER A 63 2.79 -2.24 16.93
C SER A 63 2.44 -2.82 18.30
N GLY A 64 2.61 -4.12 18.47
CA GLY A 64 2.52 -4.82 19.76
C GLY A 64 3.84 -4.92 20.51
N VAL A 65 4.94 -4.44 19.92
CA VAL A 65 6.32 -4.51 20.45
C VAL A 65 7.10 -3.21 20.23
N GLU A 66 8.20 -3.05 20.96
CA GLU A 66 9.22 -2.04 20.64
C GLU A 66 10.29 -2.67 19.74
N THR A 67 10.69 -2.00 18.66
CA THR A 67 11.77 -2.46 17.78
C THR A 67 12.49 -1.28 17.14
N SER A 68 13.83 -1.38 17.04
CA SER A 68 14.66 -0.36 16.39
C SER A 68 14.74 -0.50 14.87
N LYS A 69 14.26 -1.62 14.32
CA LYS A 69 14.30 -1.95 12.90
C LYS A 69 12.97 -2.51 12.42
N SER A 70 12.67 -2.27 11.16
CA SER A 70 11.58 -2.94 10.45
C SER A 70 12.01 -3.22 9.00
N THR A 71 11.67 -4.38 8.47
CA THR A 71 12.07 -4.81 7.13
C THR A 71 10.87 -5.32 6.35
N ALA A 72 10.60 -4.73 5.20
CA ALA A 72 9.50 -5.09 4.34
C ALA A 72 9.89 -6.24 3.40
N VAL A 73 8.99 -7.22 3.27
CA VAL A 73 9.16 -8.36 2.37
C VAL A 73 7.88 -8.52 1.55
N VAL A 74 8.03 -8.69 0.24
CA VAL A 74 6.89 -8.75 -0.68
C VAL A 74 7.01 -10.00 -1.55
N HIS A 75 5.90 -10.73 -1.66
CA HIS A 75 5.76 -11.87 -2.56
C HIS A 75 4.53 -11.69 -3.46
N GLY A 76 4.67 -12.06 -4.73
CA GLY A 76 3.55 -12.26 -5.64
C GLY A 76 3.21 -13.74 -5.74
N ILE A 77 2.01 -14.13 -5.30
CA ILE A 77 1.52 -15.50 -5.41
C ILE A 77 0.82 -15.67 -6.76
N VAL A 78 1.44 -16.47 -7.64
CA VAL A 78 0.94 -16.77 -8.98
C VAL A 78 0.63 -18.26 -9.06
N ALA A 79 -0.62 -18.62 -9.37
CA ALA A 79 -1.08 -20.00 -9.41
C ALA A 79 -0.74 -20.82 -8.14
N GLY A 80 -0.78 -20.15 -6.97
CA GLY A 80 -0.48 -20.77 -5.67
C GLY A 80 1.00 -20.80 -5.29
N VAL A 81 1.91 -20.37 -6.18
CA VAL A 81 3.36 -20.34 -5.91
C VAL A 81 3.78 -18.93 -5.48
N PRO A 82 4.35 -18.73 -4.28
CA PRO A 82 4.88 -17.44 -3.87
C PRO A 82 6.21 -17.15 -4.59
N LEU A 83 6.28 -16.01 -5.28
CA LEU A 83 7.49 -15.53 -5.95
C LEU A 83 7.96 -14.24 -5.27
N PRO A 84 9.25 -14.11 -4.91
CA PRO A 84 9.75 -12.90 -4.27
C PRO A 84 9.66 -11.71 -5.23
N PHE A 85 9.24 -10.56 -4.71
CA PHE A 85 9.19 -9.29 -5.41
C PHE A 85 10.18 -8.32 -4.77
N PRO A 86 11.37 -8.10 -5.37
CA PRO A 86 12.33 -7.14 -4.84
C PRO A 86 11.76 -5.72 -4.87
N ILE A 87 11.76 -5.07 -3.71
CA ILE A 87 11.38 -3.66 -3.58
C ILE A 87 12.63 -2.78 -3.45
N PRO A 88 12.61 -1.52 -3.94
CA PRO A 88 13.80 -0.66 -3.94
C PRO A 88 14.29 -0.25 -2.55
N GLU A 89 13.37 -0.10 -1.61
CA GLU A 89 13.65 0.22 -0.21
C GLU A 89 12.84 -0.76 0.65
N ASP A 90 13.56 -1.61 1.37
CA ASP A 90 13.01 -2.60 2.29
C ASP A 90 13.10 -2.16 3.75
N ASP A 91 13.87 -1.11 4.09
CA ASP A 91 13.90 -0.53 5.43
C ASP A 91 12.59 0.22 5.72
N GLY A 92 11.75 -0.37 6.56
CA GLY A 92 10.47 0.21 6.96
C GLY A 92 10.64 1.55 7.67
N CYS A 93 11.77 1.76 8.37
CA CYS A 93 12.10 3.02 9.04
C CYS A 93 12.35 4.17 8.04
N LYS A 94 12.52 3.88 6.75
CA LYS A 94 12.60 4.88 5.68
C LYS A 94 11.32 5.00 4.87
N CYS A 95 10.33 4.18 5.17
CA CYS A 95 9.05 4.08 4.48
C CYS A 95 7.91 4.67 5.33
N GLY A 96 8.09 5.90 5.84
CA GLY A 96 7.07 6.60 6.64
C GLY A 96 7.00 6.26 8.13
N ILE A 97 7.79 5.29 8.59
CA ILE A 97 7.83 4.88 10.00
C ILE A 97 8.98 5.57 10.73
N GLN A 98 8.69 6.33 11.79
CA GLN A 98 9.73 6.86 12.66
C GLN A 98 10.22 5.77 13.63
N CYS A 99 11.46 5.33 13.44
CA CYS A 99 12.12 4.39 14.35
C CYS A 99 12.86 5.12 15.50
N PRO A 100 13.01 4.49 16.69
CA PRO A 100 12.50 3.15 17.04
C PRO A 100 10.97 3.11 17.16
N ILE A 101 10.37 2.06 16.61
CA ILE A 101 8.94 1.76 16.75
C ILE A 101 8.67 1.47 18.22
N GLN A 102 7.62 2.09 18.76
CA GLN A 102 7.20 1.96 20.14
C GLN A 102 5.98 1.04 20.23
N LYS A 103 5.89 0.31 21.33
CA LYS A 103 4.75 -0.54 21.65
C LYS A 103 3.46 0.29 21.75
N ASP A 104 2.35 -0.28 21.30
CA ASP A 104 0.98 0.24 21.39
C ASP A 104 0.74 1.55 20.61
N ASN A 105 1.68 1.94 19.75
CA ASN A 105 1.55 3.08 18.85
C ASN A 105 1.09 2.64 17.44
N THR A 106 0.39 3.54 16.75
CA THR A 106 -0.06 3.36 15.36
C THR A 106 0.90 4.05 14.39
N TYR A 107 1.20 3.37 13.29
CA TYR A 107 2.13 3.80 12.26
C TYR A 107 1.52 3.64 10.87
N HIS A 108 2.09 4.36 9.91
CA HIS A 108 1.79 4.27 8.50
C HIS A 108 3.05 3.83 7.76
N TYR A 109 3.03 2.63 7.19
CA TYR A 109 4.04 2.19 6.25
C TYR A 109 3.66 2.70 4.85
N LEU A 110 4.51 3.51 4.25
CA LEU A 110 4.29 4.19 2.97
C LEU A 110 5.32 3.73 1.95
N ASN A 111 4.87 3.25 0.80
CA ASN A 111 5.75 2.92 -0.31
C ASN A 111 5.11 3.28 -1.65
N THR A 112 5.92 3.46 -2.70
CA THR A 112 5.44 3.65 -4.07
C THR A 112 6.20 2.70 -4.98
N LEU A 113 5.46 1.83 -5.68
CA LEU A 113 6.02 0.79 -6.53
C LEU A 113 5.54 0.97 -7.97
N SER A 114 6.46 0.83 -8.92
CA SER A 114 6.17 0.83 -10.35
C SER A 114 5.86 -0.58 -10.86
N VAL A 115 4.78 -0.71 -11.62
CA VAL A 115 4.46 -1.93 -12.36
C VAL A 115 5.23 -1.87 -13.68
N LYS A 116 6.20 -2.77 -13.86
CA LYS A 116 7.06 -2.70 -15.04
C LYS A 116 6.32 -3.14 -16.31
N ALA A 117 6.71 -2.58 -17.45
CA ALA A 117 6.06 -2.84 -18.74
C ALA A 117 6.17 -4.30 -19.19
N GLU A 118 7.26 -4.98 -18.80
CA GLU A 118 7.51 -6.39 -19.09
C GLU A 118 6.64 -7.37 -18.27
N TYR A 119 5.94 -6.91 -17.23
CA TYR A 119 5.13 -7.80 -16.40
C TYR A 119 3.94 -8.37 -17.18
N PRO A 120 3.60 -9.65 -17.00
CA PRO A 120 2.46 -10.27 -17.67
C PRO A 120 1.13 -9.69 -17.14
N ALA A 121 0.11 -9.60 -17.99
CA ALA A 121 -1.22 -9.17 -17.58
C ALA A 121 -1.97 -10.36 -16.95
N ILE A 122 -1.91 -10.48 -15.62
CA ILE A 122 -2.45 -11.61 -14.85
C ILE A 122 -3.02 -11.14 -13.50
N LYS A 123 -3.82 -12.01 -12.87
CA LYS A 123 -4.21 -11.85 -11.47
C LYS A 123 -3.11 -12.39 -10.56
N VAL A 124 -2.78 -11.63 -9.52
CA VAL A 124 -1.75 -11.99 -8.53
C VAL A 124 -2.33 -11.74 -7.14
N VAL A 125 -2.04 -12.60 -6.18
CA VAL A 125 -2.26 -12.28 -4.77
C VAL A 125 -0.94 -11.74 -4.23
N VAL A 126 -0.94 -10.49 -3.78
CA VAL A 126 0.22 -9.89 -3.12
C VAL A 126 0.21 -10.35 -1.67
N GLU A 127 1.34 -10.83 -1.18
CA GLU A 127 1.64 -11.05 0.23
C GLU A 127 2.69 -10.02 0.65
N TRP A 128 2.37 -9.20 1.65
CA TRP A 128 3.23 -8.12 2.12
C TRP A 128 3.41 -8.23 3.63
N GLU A 129 4.68 -8.36 4.03
CA GLU A 129 5.11 -8.49 5.41
C GLU A 129 5.94 -7.28 5.81
N LEU A 130 5.85 -6.86 7.07
CA LEU A 130 6.81 -5.97 7.71
C LEU A 130 7.31 -6.64 8.98
N ARG A 131 8.57 -7.04 8.96
CA ARG A 131 9.21 -7.82 10.03
C ARG A 131 9.97 -6.92 10.98
N ASP A 132 9.92 -7.20 12.27
CA ASP A 132 10.75 -6.56 13.29
C ASP A 132 12.19 -7.13 13.33
N ALA A 133 13.02 -6.65 14.26
CA ALA A 133 14.40 -7.11 14.42
C ALA A 133 14.53 -8.61 14.77
N SER A 134 13.46 -9.25 15.26
CA SER A 134 13.39 -10.68 15.56
C SER A 134 12.79 -11.50 14.41
N SER A 135 12.57 -10.87 13.25
CA SER A 135 11.89 -11.45 12.09
C SER A 135 10.43 -11.87 12.36
N SER A 136 9.79 -11.30 13.38
CA SER A 136 8.35 -11.47 13.61
C SER A 136 7.56 -10.38 12.90
N ASP A 137 6.37 -10.70 12.39
CA ASP A 137 5.60 -9.78 11.57
C ASP A 137 4.84 -8.75 12.42
N LEU A 138 5.25 -7.48 12.30
CA LEU A 138 4.47 -6.32 12.76
C LEU A 138 3.15 -6.25 11.99
N PHE A 139 3.20 -6.58 10.70
CA PHE A 139 2.03 -6.94 9.91
C PHE A 139 2.35 -7.98 8.84
N CYS A 140 1.33 -8.77 8.48
CA CYS A 140 1.30 -9.63 7.30
C CYS A 140 -0.07 -9.48 6.63
N ILE A 141 -0.12 -9.03 5.37
CA ILE A 141 -1.36 -8.87 4.61
C ILE A 141 -1.32 -9.60 3.27
N LYS A 142 -2.48 -10.13 2.85
CA LYS A 142 -2.73 -10.65 1.52
C LYS A 142 -3.88 -9.93 0.84
N PHE A 143 -3.69 -9.49 -0.40
CA PHE A 143 -4.77 -8.89 -1.18
C PHE A 143 -4.61 -9.19 -2.68
N PRO A 144 -5.72 -9.39 -3.43
CA PRO A 144 -5.66 -9.63 -4.85
C PRO A 144 -5.49 -8.33 -5.64
N VAL A 145 -4.65 -8.38 -6.67
CA VAL A 145 -4.51 -7.34 -7.69
C VAL A 145 -4.60 -7.97 -9.08
N GLN A 146 -4.86 -7.14 -10.09
CA GLN A 146 -4.84 -7.54 -11.49
C GLN A 146 -3.91 -6.62 -12.28
N ILE A 147 -2.84 -7.18 -12.85
CA ILE A 147 -1.99 -6.45 -13.77
C ILE A 147 -2.70 -6.36 -15.13
N VAL A 148 -2.83 -5.15 -15.64
CA VAL A 148 -3.48 -4.83 -16.92
C VAL A 148 -2.53 -4.04 -17.81
N SER A 149 -2.85 -3.96 -19.11
CA SER A 149 -2.03 -3.22 -20.08
C SER A 149 -2.12 -1.71 -19.90
#